data_AF-A0A935SCU1-F1
#
_entry.id   AF-A0A935SCU1-F1
#
_cell.length_a   1.000
_cell.length_b   1.000
_cell.length_c   1.000
_cell.angle_alpha   90.00
_cell.angle_beta   90.00
_cell.angle_gamma   90.00
#
_symmetry.space_group_name_H-M   'P 1'
#
loop_
_entity.id
_entity.type
_entity.pdbx_description
1 polymer ?
#
loop_
_entity_poly.entity_id
_entity_poly.type
_entity_poly.pdbx_seq_one_letter_code
_entity_poly.pdbx_strand_id
1 'polypeptide(L)'
;MKKIIIIFIFVLGIVNASFSNDLIQKAEKAYDNKNYKEAISCYQKLINEGNKSYELYFNLGNSYYRNKELGYAIYYYEMARKIRSQRSRCSDQFRNCSGQNNR
;
A
#
# COMPACT_ATOMS: atom_id res chain seq x y z
N MET A 1 32.51 -15.36 -2.47
CA MET A 1 31.67 -15.19 -1.26
C MET A 1 30.80 -13.94 -1.30
N LYS A 2 31.34 -12.72 -1.52
CA LYS A 2 30.53 -11.49 -1.67
C LYS A 2 29.46 -11.56 -2.79
N LYS A 3 29.77 -12.20 -3.92
CA LYS A 3 28.81 -12.39 -5.04
C LYS A 3 27.64 -13.33 -4.70
N ILE A 4 27.86 -14.34 -3.85
CA ILE A 4 26.80 -15.26 -3.38
C ILE A 4 25.85 -14.52 -2.43
N ILE A 5 26.39 -13.66 -1.56
CA ILE A 5 25.59 -12.81 -0.66
C ILE A 5 24.70 -11.85 -1.46
N ILE A 6 25.21 -11.25 -2.54
CA ILE A 6 24.43 -10.35 -3.42
C ILE A 6 23.28 -11.10 -4.11
N ILE A 7 23.52 -12.33 -4.58
CA ILE A 7 22.48 -13.17 -5.19
C ILE A 7 21.39 -13.53 -4.16
N PHE A 8 21.79 -13.85 -2.92
CA PHE A 8 20.84 -14.21 -1.85
C PHE A 8 19.94 -13.03 -1.43
N ILE A 9 20.49 -11.82 -1.37
CA ILE A 9 19.72 -10.58 -1.09
C ILE A 9 18.72 -10.28 -2.22
N PHE A 10 19.09 -10.57 -3.47
CA PHE A 10 18.21 -10.34 -4.62
C PHE A 10 17.01 -11.29 -4.65
N VAL A 11 17.18 -12.55 -4.23
CA VAL A 11 16.08 -13.54 -4.17
C VAL A 11 15.04 -13.18 -3.10
N LEU A 12 15.46 -12.63 -1.95
CA LEU A 12 14.55 -12.19 -0.88
C LEU A 12 13.59 -11.07 -1.33
N GLY A 13 13.99 -10.21 -2.26
CA GLY A 13 13.12 -9.15 -2.78
C GLY A 13 11.94 -9.67 -3.61
N ILE A 14 12.13 -10.75 -4.35
CA ILE A 14 11.13 -11.27 -5.31
C ILE A 14 9.96 -11.95 -4.59
N VAL A 15 10.23 -12.68 -3.50
CA VAL A 15 9.21 -13.48 -2.79
C VAL A 15 8.12 -12.59 -2.15
N ASN A 16 8.52 -11.41 -1.65
CA ASN A 16 7.60 -10.46 -1.00
C ASN A 16 6.56 -9.87 -1.96
N ALA A 17 6.94 -9.63 -3.23
CA ALA A 17 6.04 -9.08 -4.24
C ALA A 17 4.93 -10.07 -4.62
N SER A 18 5.26 -11.36 -4.74
CA SER A 18 4.30 -12.41 -5.09
C SER A 18 3.25 -12.63 -4.00
N PHE A 19 3.66 -12.63 -2.73
CA PHE A 19 2.74 -12.80 -1.60
C PHE A 19 1.77 -11.61 -1.45
N SER A 20 2.28 -10.38 -1.64
CA SER A 20 1.46 -9.17 -1.56
C SER A 20 0.34 -9.18 -2.61
N ASN A 21 0.62 -9.63 -3.84
CA ASN A 21 -0.37 -9.70 -4.91
C ASN A 21 -1.51 -10.68 -4.61
N ASP A 22 -1.21 -11.85 -4.05
CA ASP A 22 -2.22 -12.84 -3.66
C ASP A 22 -3.14 -12.31 -2.53
N LEU A 23 -2.55 -11.64 -1.54
CA LEU A 23 -3.32 -11.01 -0.46
C LEU A 23 -4.23 -9.87 -0.95
N ILE A 24 -3.78 -9.07 -1.92
CA ILE A 24 -4.61 -8.01 -2.51
C ILE A 24 -5.84 -8.61 -3.21
N GLN A 25 -5.64 -9.63 -4.05
CA GLN A 25 -6.75 -10.29 -4.76
C GLN A 25 -7.74 -10.94 -3.79
N LYS A 26 -7.24 -11.56 -2.71
CA LYS A 26 -8.10 -12.10 -1.64
C LYS A 26 -8.91 -11.01 -0.96
N ALA A 27 -8.29 -9.86 -0.65
CA ALA A 27 -8.96 -8.73 -0.03
C ALA A 27 -10.07 -8.16 -0.93
N GLU A 28 -9.79 -7.96 -2.21
CA GLU A 28 -10.74 -7.45 -3.21
C GLU A 28 -11.91 -8.40 -3.38
N LYS A 29 -11.64 -9.70 -3.56
CA LYS A 29 -12.69 -10.72 -3.65
C LYS A 29 -13.56 -10.78 -2.39
N ALA A 30 -12.95 -10.68 -1.21
CA ALA A 30 -13.69 -10.64 0.05
C ALA A 30 -14.57 -9.38 0.14
N TYR A 31 -14.05 -8.23 -0.29
CA TYR A 31 -14.81 -6.97 -0.35
C TYR A 31 -16.02 -7.08 -1.28
N ASP A 32 -15.83 -7.61 -2.49
CA ASP A 32 -16.88 -7.80 -3.48
C ASP A 32 -17.97 -8.77 -3.00
N ASN A 33 -17.56 -9.82 -2.28
CA ASN A 33 -18.45 -10.76 -1.61
C ASN A 33 -19.11 -10.18 -0.34
N LYS A 34 -18.90 -8.90 -0.03
CA LYS A 34 -19.38 -8.20 1.17
C LYS A 34 -18.85 -8.80 2.48
N ASN A 35 -17.81 -9.65 2.41
CA ASN A 35 -17.09 -10.16 3.58
C ASN A 35 -16.05 -9.13 4.05
N TYR A 36 -16.53 -7.98 4.54
CA TYR A 36 -15.66 -6.85 4.86
C TYR A 36 -14.66 -7.15 5.98
N LYS A 37 -14.99 -8.06 6.91
CA LYS A 37 -14.05 -8.47 7.97
C LYS A 37 -12.83 -9.18 7.42
N GLU A 38 -13.02 -10.06 6.42
CA GLU A 38 -11.91 -10.73 5.74
C GLU A 38 -11.09 -9.74 4.91
N ALA A 39 -11.76 -8.84 4.17
CA ALA A 39 -11.08 -7.76 3.44
C ALA A 39 -10.20 -6.91 4.36
N ILE A 40 -10.74 -6.50 5.52
CA ILE A 40 -9.99 -5.76 6.57
C ILE A 40 -8.75 -6.56 6.99
N SER A 41 -8.91 -7.84 7.31
CA SER A 41 -7.80 -8.69 7.76
C SER A 41 -6.69 -8.79 6.71
N CYS A 42 -7.04 -9.00 5.44
CA CYS A 42 -6.07 -9.09 4.35
C CYS A 42 -5.33 -7.77 4.12
N TYR A 43 -6.05 -6.63 4.07
CA TYR A 43 -5.41 -5.33 3.92
C TYR A 43 -4.53 -4.93 5.11
N GLN A 44 -4.93 -5.27 6.34
CA GLN A 44 -4.09 -5.06 7.52
C GLN A 44 -2.78 -5.86 7.46
N LYS A 45 -2.83 -7.12 7.02
CA LYS A 45 -1.62 -7.94 6.85
C LYS A 45 -0.63 -7.27 5.89
N LEU A 46 -1.12 -6.81 4.74
CA LEU A 46 -0.31 -6.10 3.75
C LEU A 46 0.37 -4.86 4.35
N ILE A 47 -0.36 -4.06 5.13
CA ILE A 47 0.19 -2.87 5.81
C ILE A 47 1.22 -3.26 6.88
N ASN A 48 0.96 -4.33 7.63
CA ASN A 48 1.88 -4.83 8.67
C ASN A 48 3.18 -5.38 8.08
N GLU A 49 3.14 -5.88 6.84
CA GLU A 49 4.33 -6.25 6.05
C GLU A 49 5.10 -5.04 5.51
N GLY A 50 4.62 -3.83 5.78
CA GLY A 50 5.28 -2.59 5.39
C GLY A 50 4.82 -2.04 4.05
N ASN A 51 3.84 -2.66 3.38
CA ASN A 51 3.28 -2.12 2.15
C ASN A 51 2.52 -0.82 2.44
N LYS A 52 2.83 0.22 1.67
CA LYS A 52 2.21 1.55 1.82
C LYS A 52 1.86 2.09 0.46
N SER A 53 0.56 2.17 0.16
CA SER A 53 0.04 2.81 -1.04
C SER A 53 -1.27 3.53 -0.73
N TYR A 54 -1.61 4.50 -1.57
CA TYR A 54 -2.89 5.20 -1.45
C TYR A 54 -4.05 4.19 -1.51
N GLU A 55 -3.97 3.26 -2.46
CA GLU A 55 -4.98 2.25 -2.76
C GLU A 55 -5.20 1.30 -1.58
N LEU A 56 -4.13 0.84 -0.91
CA LEU A 56 -4.23 -0.02 0.27
C LEU A 56 -4.97 0.66 1.42
N TYR A 57 -4.57 1.89 1.76
CA TYR A 57 -5.21 2.63 2.85
C TYR A 57 -6.66 3.02 2.50
N PHE A 58 -6.92 3.39 1.24
CA PHE A 58 -8.25 3.74 0.77
C PHE A 58 -9.20 2.52 0.79
N ASN A 59 -8.75 1.38 0.30
CA ASN A 59 -9.56 0.16 0.27
C ASN A 59 -9.78 -0.42 1.67
N LEU A 60 -8.82 -0.30 2.58
CA LEU A 60 -9.03 -0.61 3.99
C LEU A 60 -10.06 0.32 4.63
N GLY A 61 -9.98 1.62 4.36
CA GLY A 61 -10.99 2.60 4.79
C GLY A 61 -12.39 2.26 4.28
N ASN A 62 -12.51 1.89 3.00
CA ASN A 62 -13.76 1.43 2.40
C ASN A 62 -14.30 0.18 3.11
N SER A 63 -13.42 -0.78 3.43
CA SER A 63 -13.81 -2.02 4.10
C SER A 63 -14.37 -1.74 5.50
N TYR A 64 -13.71 -0.88 6.28
CA TYR A 64 -14.22 -0.44 7.59
C TYR A 64 -15.53 0.34 7.49
N TYR A 65 -15.65 1.23 6.50
CA TYR A 65 -16.87 1.98 6.27
C TYR A 65 -18.06 1.05 6.02
N ARG A 66 -17.88 0.05 5.13
CA ARG A 66 -18.92 -0.94 4.83
C ARG A 66 -19.20 -1.89 5.99
N ASN A 67 -18.21 -2.13 6.85
CA ASN A 67 -18.38 -2.86 8.12
C ASN A 67 -18.98 -2.00 9.25
N LYS A 68 -19.38 -0.75 8.98
CA LYS A 68 -19.98 0.21 9.94
C LYS A 68 -19.02 0.66 11.06
N GLU A 69 -17.72 0.55 10.83
CA GLU A 69 -16.68 0.98 11.76
C GLU A 69 -16.11 2.34 11.33
N LEU A 70 -16.90 3.39 11.52
CA LEU A 70 -16.62 4.73 10.97
C LEU A 70 -15.32 5.36 11.47
N GLY A 71 -14.95 5.15 12.74
CA GLY A 71 -13.71 5.70 13.30
C GLY A 71 -12.46 5.19 12.57
N TYR A 72 -12.41 3.88 12.30
CA TYR A 72 -11.33 3.28 11.52
C TYR A 72 -11.38 3.72 10.06
N ALA A 73 -12.57 3.83 9.46
CA ALA A 73 -12.69 4.33 8.09
C ALA A 73 -12.08 5.73 7.93
N ILE A 74 -12.45 6.67 8.82
CA ILE A 74 -11.90 8.04 8.82
C ILE A 74 -10.39 8.02 8.99
N TYR A 75 -9.88 7.25 9.95
CA TYR A 75 -8.45 7.12 10.18
C TYR A 75 -7.70 6.67 8.92
N TYR A 76 -8.18 5.62 8.25
CA TYR A 76 -7.52 5.08 7.07
C TYR A 76 -7.68 5.96 5.82
N TYR A 77 -8.79 6.68 5.66
CA TYR A 77 -8.90 7.71 4.62
C TYR A 77 -7.92 8.87 4.84
N GLU A 78 -7.72 9.31 6.08
CA GLU A 78 -6.71 10.32 6.42
C GLU A 78 -5.29 9.84 6.10
N MET A 79 -5.00 8.57 6.37
CA MET A 79 -3.72 7.95 5.99
C MET A 79 -3.55 7.92 4.46
N ALA A 80 -4.57 7.52 3.71
CA ALA A 80 -4.55 7.55 2.25
C ALA A 80 -4.30 8.97 1.72
N ARG A 81 -4.98 9.98 2.28
CA ARG A 81 -4.78 11.40 1.94
C ARG A 81 -3.35 11.86 2.19
N LYS A 82 -2.74 11.48 3.32
CA LYS A 82 -1.33 11.79 3.63
C LYS A 82 -0.37 11.19 2.59
N ILE A 83 -0.57 9.93 2.20
CA ILE A 83 0.25 9.27 1.17
C ILE A 83 0.12 9.99 -0.17
N ARG A 84 -1.11 10.34 -0.59
CA ARG A 84 -1.34 11.10 -1.83
C ARG A 84 -0.68 12.49 -1.79
N SER A 85 -0.80 13.20 -0.67
CA SER A 85 -0.20 14.53 -0.49
C SER A 85 1.33 14.47 -0.50
N GLN A 86 1.94 13.42 0.05
CA GLN A 86 3.39 13.20 -0.05
C GLN A 86 3.79 12.89 -1.50
N ARG A 87 3.01 12.07 -2.20
CA ARG A 87 3.25 11.75 -3.61
C ARG A 87 3.20 12.99 -4.51
N SER A 88 2.24 13.89 -4.33
CA SER A 88 2.18 15.16 -5.07
C SER A 88 3.38 16.06 -4.74
N ARG A 89 3.73 16.21 -3.46
CA ARG A 89 4.90 17.02 -3.06
C ARG A 89 6.21 16.49 -3.65
N CYS A 90 6.42 15.17 -3.65
CA CYS A 90 7.59 14.58 -4.29
C CYS A 90 7.61 14.78 -5.81
N SER A 91 6.46 14.65 -6.48
CA SER A 91 6.33 14.94 -7.93
C SER A 91 6.67 16.40 -8.25
N ASP A 92 6.16 17.34 -7.47
CA ASP A 92 6.39 18.77 -7.66
C ASP A 92 7.85 19.14 -7.36
N GLN A 93 8.44 18.56 -6.31
CA GLN A 93 9.85 18.74 -5.99
C GLN A 93 10.76 18.15 -7.07
N PHE A 94 10.42 16.98 -7.63
CA PHE A 94 11.19 16.38 -8.73
C PHE A 94 11.15 17.24 -10.01
N ARG A 95 9.97 17.78 -10.37
CA ARG A 95 9.83 18.73 -11.49
C ARG A 95 10.64 20.01 -11.26
N ASN A 96 10.65 20.55 -10.05
CA ASN A 96 11.44 21.72 -9.72
C ASN A 96 12.96 21.45 -9.79
N CYS A 97 13.42 20.30 -9.31
CA CYS A 97 14.85 19.94 -9.40
C CYS A 97 15.29 19.67 -10.86
N SER A 98 14.45 19.02 -11.66
CA SER A 98 14.74 18.76 -13.08
C SER A 98 14.69 20.01 -13.96
N GLY A 99 13.85 20.99 -13.61
CA GLY A 99 13.81 22.30 -14.28
C GLY A 99 15.01 23.21 -13.97
N GLN A 100 15.74 22.97 -12.88
CA GLN A 100 16.92 23.74 -12.50
C GLN A 100 18.25 23.20 -13.09
N ASN A 101 18.28 22.00 -13.65
CA ASN A 101 19.49 21.41 -14.25
C ASN A 101 19.65 21.72 -15.76
N ASN A 102 18.74 22.50 -16.33
CA ASN A 102 18.72 22.93 -17.74
C ASN A 102 18.88 24.46 -17.89
N ARG A 103 19.52 25.13 -16.93
CA ARG A 103 19.93 26.54 -17.03
C ARG A 103 21.40 26.69 -16.74
#